data_AF-A0AAV5DCW9-F1
#
_entry.id   AF-A0AAV5DCW9-F1
#
_cell.length_a   1.000
_cell.length_b   1.000
_cell.length_c   1.000
_cell.angle_alpha   90.00
_cell.angle_beta   90.00
_cell.angle_gamma   90.00
#
_symmetry.space_group_name_H-M   'P 1'
#
loop_
_entity.id
_entity.type
_entity.pdbx_description
1 polymer ?
#
loop_
_entity_poly.entity_id
_entity_poly.type
_entity_poly.pdbx_seq_one_letter_code
_entity_poly.pdbx_strand_id
1 'polypeptide(L)'
;MRGPAWRALLLVVALAVVDLGTARFVVEKNSLQVTSPDELKGKYECAIGNFGVPQYGGTLHGWVQYPKSNRKACQSFDQFDISFKPKAAGGRPNFVLLDRGDCFFTTKAWNAQNAGAAAVLVVDDKDEPLITMDNPEEGKEHVENITIPSVLIKKELGDKLKKSAENADMLSVLLDWRESLPHPDERVEYEFWTNSNDECGSKCDMQMDFVRSFRGTAQVLEKKGYTQFVPHYITWYCPETFVSSKQCKSQCINHGRYCAPDPEQDFSEGYDGKDVVVQNLHQICVFKIANETGKPWLWWDYVHDFALRCPMKDKKYTPECAHDVIKSLGLDLEKINKCVGDPDANEDNEILKAEQDAQV
;
A
#
# COMPACT_ATOMS: atom_id res chain seq x y z
N MET A 1 -5.59 14.16 71.27
CA MET A 1 -6.67 13.18 71.00
C MET A 1 -7.07 13.30 69.53
N ARG A 2 -6.90 12.21 68.75
CA ARG A 2 -7.52 11.87 67.43
C ARG A 2 -7.55 12.97 66.36
N GLY A 3 -6.97 12.91 65.16
CA GLY A 3 -6.37 11.86 64.33
C GLY A 3 -6.48 12.36 62.86
N PRO A 4 -5.46 12.24 61.99
CA PRO A 4 -5.47 12.83 60.66
C PRO A 4 -6.08 11.87 59.63
N ALA A 5 -7.18 12.23 59.00
CA ALA A 5 -7.76 11.49 57.88
C ALA A 5 -7.64 12.32 56.60
N TRP A 6 -6.44 12.42 56.05
CA TRP A 6 -6.27 12.91 54.68
C TRP A 6 -5.00 12.37 54.04
N ARG A 7 -4.99 11.08 53.68
CA ARG A 7 -4.14 10.49 52.63
C ARG A 7 -4.75 9.18 52.15
N ALA A 8 -5.30 9.17 50.94
CA ALA A 8 -5.31 8.03 50.00
C ALA A 8 -6.18 8.40 48.78
N LEU A 9 -5.59 9.03 47.78
CA LEU A 9 -6.12 8.97 46.41
C LEU A 9 -4.92 8.77 45.49
N LEU A 10 -4.61 7.51 45.25
CA LEU A 10 -3.69 7.03 44.23
C LEU A 10 -4.39 5.92 43.46
N LEU A 11 -4.51 6.14 42.13
CA LEU A 11 -4.64 5.18 41.02
C LEU A 11 -6.03 4.50 40.91
N VAL A 12 -6.72 4.46 39.76
CA VAL A 12 -6.32 3.81 38.48
C VAL A 12 -7.07 4.42 37.26
N VAL A 13 -6.31 5.04 36.35
CA VAL A 13 -6.23 4.82 34.88
C VAL A 13 -7.47 4.35 34.10
N ALA A 14 -7.88 5.16 33.11
CA ALA A 14 -8.21 4.72 31.76
C ALA A 14 -8.07 5.91 30.80
N LEU A 15 -6.83 6.23 30.39
CA LEU A 15 -6.60 7.02 29.19
C LEU A 15 -6.95 6.10 28.01
N ALA A 16 -8.14 6.28 27.44
CA ALA A 16 -8.48 5.73 26.14
C ALA A 16 -7.58 6.44 25.12
N VAL A 17 -6.46 5.79 24.79
CA VAL A 17 -5.69 6.14 23.60
C VAL A 17 -6.59 5.76 22.43
N VAL A 18 -7.15 6.78 21.80
CA VAL A 18 -7.81 6.63 20.50
C VAL A 18 -6.71 6.17 19.54
N ASP A 19 -6.77 4.91 19.14
CA ASP A 19 -5.91 4.36 18.11
C ASP A 19 -6.37 5.00 16.80
N LEU A 20 -5.79 6.18 16.50
CA LEU A 20 -5.84 6.76 15.17
C LEU A 20 -5.19 5.72 14.26
N GLY A 21 -6.02 5.05 13.45
CA GLY A 21 -5.59 4.04 12.49
C GLY A 21 -4.31 4.49 11.81
N THR A 22 -3.18 3.94 12.27
CA THR A 22 -1.90 4.22 11.68
C THR A 22 -1.93 3.52 10.33
N ALA A 23 -1.83 4.29 9.24
CA ALA A 23 -1.49 3.71 7.96
C ALA A 23 -0.19 2.92 8.18
N ARG A 24 -0.29 1.60 8.29
CA ARG A 24 0.86 0.72 8.49
C ARG A 24 1.53 0.64 7.14
N PHE A 25 2.56 1.46 6.97
CA PHE A 25 3.45 1.32 5.83
C PHE A 25 4.27 0.04 6.03
N VAL A 26 3.81 -1.05 5.40
CA VAL A 26 4.47 -2.35 5.46
C VAL A 26 5.73 -2.26 4.61
N VAL A 27 6.88 -2.43 5.26
CA VAL A 27 8.17 -2.44 4.55
C VAL A 27 8.35 -3.81 3.91
N GLU A 28 8.54 -3.82 2.60
CA GLU A 28 8.84 -5.03 1.83
C GLU A 28 10.18 -5.62 2.27
N LYS A 29 10.12 -6.67 3.09
CA LYS A 29 11.29 -7.36 3.62
C LYS A 29 11.70 -8.47 2.66
N ASN A 30 12.98 -8.46 2.29
CA ASN A 30 13.56 -9.44 1.39
C ASN A 30 14.80 -10.08 2.00
N SER A 31 15.28 -11.14 1.34
CA SER A 31 16.45 -11.87 1.79
C SER A 31 17.69 -11.47 1.00
N LEU A 32 18.67 -10.94 1.72
CA LEU A 32 20.04 -10.80 1.26
C LEU A 32 20.85 -11.96 1.81
N GLN A 33 21.45 -12.76 0.94
CA GLN A 33 22.29 -13.88 1.36
C GLN A 33 23.76 -13.53 1.17
N VAL A 34 24.50 -13.45 2.28
CA VAL A 34 25.97 -13.39 2.24
C VAL A 34 26.48 -14.80 1.99
N THR A 35 27.25 -14.96 0.92
CA THR A 35 27.80 -16.26 0.47
C THR A 35 29.28 -16.43 0.79
N SER A 36 29.99 -15.34 1.08
CA SER A 36 31.41 -15.30 1.50
C SER A 36 31.68 -13.97 2.22
N PRO A 37 32.54 -13.93 3.25
CA PRO A 37 33.30 -15.05 3.83
C PRO A 37 32.43 -15.94 4.75
N ASP A 38 32.96 -17.10 5.16
CA ASP A 38 32.21 -18.12 5.92
C ASP A 38 31.71 -17.59 7.28
N GLU A 39 32.43 -16.66 7.91
CA GLU A 39 32.05 -16.06 9.20
C GLU A 39 30.81 -15.17 9.10
N LEU A 40 30.55 -14.60 7.93
CA LEU A 40 29.40 -13.73 7.66
C LEU A 40 28.32 -14.43 6.83
N LYS A 41 28.51 -15.71 6.51
CA LYS A 41 27.60 -16.45 5.66
C LYS A 41 26.26 -16.64 6.33
N GLY A 42 25.19 -16.23 5.66
CA GLY A 42 23.84 -16.27 6.23
C GLY A 42 22.82 -15.56 5.37
N LYS A 43 21.53 -15.76 5.71
CA LYS A 43 20.42 -14.96 5.18
C LYS A 43 20.10 -13.83 6.14
N TYR A 44 19.95 -12.63 5.63
CA TYR A 44 19.68 -11.42 6.39
C TYR A 44 18.48 -10.68 5.78
N GLU A 45 17.71 -10.01 6.64
CA GLU A 45 16.65 -9.11 6.19
C GLU A 45 17.26 -7.87 5.52
N CYS A 46 16.70 -7.47 4.38
CA CYS A 46 16.94 -6.19 3.72
C CYS A 46 15.61 -5.58 3.23
N ALA A 47 15.60 -4.28 2.97
CA ALA A 47 14.47 -3.61 2.32
C ALA A 47 14.88 -3.19 0.92
N ILE A 48 14.10 -3.56 -0.10
CA ILE A 48 14.38 -3.18 -1.49
C ILE A 48 13.79 -1.79 -1.73
N GLY A 49 14.53 -0.92 -2.43
CA GLY A 49 14.01 0.39 -2.84
C GLY A 49 12.90 0.25 -3.87
N ASN A 50 11.96 1.18 -3.90
CA ASN A 50 10.87 1.18 -4.88
C ASN A 50 11.28 1.72 -6.27
N PHE A 51 12.58 1.77 -6.55
CA PHE A 51 13.20 2.23 -7.78
C PHE A 51 14.35 1.30 -8.17
N GLY A 52 14.71 1.25 -9.46
CA GLY A 52 15.82 0.42 -9.93
C GLY A 52 15.60 -1.09 -9.82
N VAL A 53 14.44 -1.54 -9.36
CA VAL A 53 14.11 -2.96 -9.27
C VAL A 53 13.89 -3.50 -10.69
N PRO A 54 14.56 -4.60 -11.08
CA PRO A 54 14.29 -5.24 -12.35
C PRO A 54 12.83 -5.70 -12.42
N GLN A 55 12.23 -5.61 -13.60
CA GLN A 55 10.80 -5.88 -13.85
C GLN A 55 10.37 -7.35 -13.65
N TYR A 56 11.21 -8.22 -13.10
CA TYR A 56 10.93 -9.64 -12.94
C TYR A 56 11.65 -10.27 -11.74
N GLY A 57 10.97 -11.22 -11.09
CA GLY A 57 11.47 -12.04 -9.99
C GLY A 57 12.76 -12.77 -10.37
N GLY A 58 13.81 -12.57 -9.59
CA GLY A 58 15.13 -13.07 -9.95
C GLY A 58 16.12 -13.00 -8.81
N THR A 59 17.32 -13.47 -9.11
CA THR A 59 18.46 -13.40 -8.19
C THR A 59 19.63 -12.74 -8.88
N LEU A 60 20.36 -11.89 -8.16
CA LEU A 60 21.60 -11.30 -8.66
C LEU A 60 22.73 -11.63 -7.70
N HIS A 61 23.77 -12.29 -8.22
CA HIS A 61 24.96 -12.67 -7.46
C HIS A 61 26.11 -11.74 -7.83
N GLY A 62 26.73 -11.11 -6.84
CA GLY A 62 27.81 -10.15 -7.06
C GLY A 62 28.89 -10.17 -5.98
N TRP A 63 29.95 -9.43 -6.27
CA TRP A 63 31.01 -9.12 -5.30
C TRP A 63 30.76 -7.75 -4.69
N VAL A 64 30.92 -7.62 -3.38
CA VAL A 64 30.70 -6.35 -2.70
C VAL A 64 32.00 -5.55 -2.64
N GLN A 65 31.94 -4.30 -3.09
CA GLN A 65 33.03 -3.33 -3.00
C GLN A 65 32.60 -2.17 -2.10
N TYR A 66 33.47 -1.83 -1.14
CA TYR A 66 33.31 -0.65 -0.30
C TYR A 66 34.31 0.41 -0.74
N PRO A 67 33.87 1.56 -1.27
CA PRO A 67 34.77 2.54 -1.86
C PRO A 67 35.61 3.25 -0.78
N LYS A 68 36.85 3.59 -1.12
CA LYS A 68 37.79 4.27 -0.20
C LYS A 68 37.41 5.73 0.06
N SER A 69 36.82 6.39 -0.94
CA SER A 69 36.30 7.76 -0.90
C SER A 69 34.85 7.78 -1.40
N ASN A 70 34.12 8.86 -1.13
CA ASN A 70 32.73 9.01 -1.53
C ASN A 70 31.81 7.86 -1.04
N ARG A 71 32.01 7.40 0.21
CA ARG A 71 31.26 6.29 0.83
C ARG A 71 29.75 6.52 0.92
N LYS A 72 29.32 7.79 0.91
CA LYS A 72 27.90 8.17 0.86
C LYS A 72 27.37 8.37 -0.56
N ALA A 73 28.19 8.26 -1.61
CA ALA A 73 27.83 8.43 -3.03
C ALA A 73 26.98 9.67 -3.36
N CYS A 74 27.19 10.78 -2.67
CA CYS A 74 26.46 12.03 -2.95
C CYS A 74 27.09 12.85 -4.09
N GLN A 75 28.26 12.43 -4.57
CA GLN A 75 28.96 13.00 -5.72
C GLN A 75 29.21 11.91 -6.76
N SER A 76 29.51 12.30 -8.01
CA SER A 76 29.92 11.35 -9.04
C SER A 76 31.24 10.68 -8.66
N PHE A 77 31.33 9.36 -8.82
CA PHE A 77 32.56 8.61 -8.59
C PHE A 77 33.66 8.90 -9.62
N ASP A 78 33.32 9.47 -10.78
CA ASP A 78 34.31 9.92 -11.77
C ASP A 78 35.22 11.00 -11.18
N GLN A 79 34.73 11.82 -10.24
CA GLN A 79 35.52 12.85 -9.55
C GLN A 79 36.60 12.25 -8.63
N PHE A 80 36.51 10.95 -8.34
CA PHE A 80 37.42 10.22 -7.47
C PHE A 80 38.21 9.14 -8.23
N ASP A 81 38.12 9.10 -9.56
CA ASP A 81 38.69 8.04 -10.41
C ASP A 81 38.25 6.62 -9.99
N ILE A 82 37.02 6.47 -9.49
CA ILE A 82 36.45 5.19 -9.05
C ILE A 82 35.51 4.63 -10.12
N SER A 83 35.74 3.38 -10.52
CA SER A 83 34.86 2.63 -11.42
C SER A 83 34.59 1.24 -10.85
N PHE A 84 33.33 0.83 -10.89
CA PHE A 84 32.85 -0.47 -10.46
C PHE A 84 32.59 -1.42 -11.64
N LYS A 85 32.90 -0.99 -12.88
CA LYS A 85 32.81 -1.86 -14.05
C LYS A 85 33.71 -3.08 -13.87
N PRO A 86 33.25 -4.30 -14.21
CA PRO A 86 34.10 -5.48 -14.20
C PRO A 86 35.36 -5.27 -15.05
N LYS A 87 36.53 -5.64 -14.52
CA LYS A 87 37.82 -5.43 -15.21
C LYS A 87 38.01 -6.34 -16.43
N ALA A 88 37.22 -7.39 -16.55
CA ALA A 88 37.26 -8.35 -17.65
C ALA A 88 35.85 -8.70 -18.12
N ALA A 89 35.71 -8.99 -19.41
CA ALA A 89 34.47 -9.50 -19.98
C ALA A 89 34.10 -10.84 -19.31
N GLY A 90 32.84 -10.98 -18.90
CA GLY A 90 32.36 -12.14 -18.12
C GLY A 90 32.72 -12.10 -16.63
N GLY A 91 33.32 -11.02 -16.13
CA GLY A 91 33.52 -10.81 -14.70
C GLY A 91 32.20 -10.73 -13.93
N ARG A 92 32.20 -11.17 -12.67
CA ARG A 92 31.01 -11.08 -11.83
C ARG A 92 30.58 -9.61 -11.64
N PRO A 93 29.26 -9.35 -11.54
CA PRO A 93 28.76 -8.02 -11.22
C PRO A 93 29.31 -7.50 -9.89
N ASN A 94 29.66 -6.21 -9.83
CA ASN A 94 30.09 -5.57 -8.59
C ASN A 94 28.93 -4.84 -7.93
N PHE A 95 28.69 -5.13 -6.67
CA PHE A 95 27.76 -4.43 -5.79
C PHE A 95 28.53 -3.41 -4.98
N VAL A 96 27.94 -2.24 -4.77
CA VAL A 96 28.60 -1.18 -4.02
C VAL A 96 27.96 -1.03 -2.65
N LEU A 97 28.76 -1.13 -1.61
CA LEU A 97 28.36 -0.87 -0.23
C LEU A 97 28.49 0.64 0.05
N LEU A 98 27.42 1.27 0.52
CA LEU A 98 27.35 2.72 0.75
C LEU A 98 26.81 3.05 2.14
N ASP A 99 27.16 4.21 2.66
CA ASP A 99 26.64 4.74 3.92
C ASP A 99 25.36 5.58 3.68
N ARG A 100 24.36 5.39 4.55
CA ARG A 100 23.19 6.29 4.63
C ARG A 100 23.60 7.70 5.09
N GLY A 101 22.86 8.71 4.64
CA GLY A 101 23.04 10.13 4.99
C GLY A 101 23.45 11.04 3.83
N ASP A 102 23.43 12.35 4.09
CA ASP A 102 23.81 13.50 3.25
C ASP A 102 22.99 13.74 1.96
N CYS A 103 22.48 12.69 1.32
CA CYS A 103 21.67 12.78 0.09
C CYS A 103 20.66 11.63 -0.01
N PHE A 104 19.72 11.75 -0.95
CA PHE A 104 18.66 10.78 -1.18
C PHE A 104 19.18 9.43 -1.70
N PHE A 105 18.42 8.35 -1.43
CA PHE A 105 18.76 7.00 -1.88
C PHE A 105 18.86 6.89 -3.40
N THR A 106 17.99 7.62 -4.12
CA THR A 106 17.99 7.70 -5.59
C THR A 106 19.28 8.31 -6.13
N THR A 107 19.77 9.39 -5.51
CA THR A 107 21.07 10.01 -5.85
C THR A 107 22.23 9.04 -5.68
N LYS A 108 22.24 8.27 -4.58
CA LYS A 108 23.27 7.25 -4.32
C LYS A 108 23.28 6.17 -5.40
N ALA A 109 22.10 5.66 -5.73
CA ALA A 109 21.92 4.63 -6.75
C ALA A 109 22.33 5.13 -8.14
N TRP A 110 21.93 6.35 -8.51
CA TRP A 110 22.32 6.99 -9.76
C TRP A 110 23.83 7.13 -9.91
N ASN A 111 24.51 7.66 -8.89
CA ASN A 111 25.96 7.84 -8.93
C ASN A 111 26.71 6.50 -8.99
N ALA A 112 26.26 5.50 -8.23
CA ALA A 112 26.83 4.15 -8.29
C ALA A 112 26.60 3.48 -9.66
N GLN A 113 25.41 3.64 -10.25
CA GLN A 113 25.07 3.12 -11.57
C GLN A 113 25.97 3.70 -12.66
N ASN A 114 26.16 5.02 -12.67
CA ASN A 114 27.02 5.69 -13.66
C ASN A 114 28.48 5.21 -13.56
N ALA A 115 28.93 4.88 -12.35
CA ALA A 115 30.23 4.28 -12.10
C ALA A 115 30.32 2.79 -12.48
N GLY A 116 29.22 2.18 -12.94
CA GLY A 116 29.15 0.81 -13.42
C GLY A 116 28.86 -0.25 -12.35
N ALA A 117 28.29 0.16 -11.22
CA ALA A 117 27.76 -0.78 -10.23
C ALA A 117 26.59 -1.58 -10.83
N ALA A 118 26.43 -2.82 -10.38
CA ALA A 118 25.31 -3.68 -10.77
C ALA A 118 24.20 -3.74 -9.69
N ALA A 119 24.52 -3.36 -8.46
CA ALA A 119 23.56 -3.19 -7.37
C ALA A 119 24.15 -2.29 -6.28
N VAL A 120 23.30 -1.76 -5.41
CA VAL A 120 23.70 -0.94 -4.28
C VAL A 120 23.20 -1.54 -2.97
N LEU A 121 24.09 -1.65 -1.99
CA LEU A 121 23.79 -2.00 -0.61
C LEU A 121 23.97 -0.75 0.25
N VAL A 122 22.88 -0.12 0.68
CA VAL A 122 22.94 1.04 1.58
C VAL A 122 22.89 0.57 3.03
N VAL A 123 23.89 0.95 3.82
CA VAL A 123 23.97 0.64 5.23
C VAL A 123 23.27 1.71 6.04
N ASP A 124 22.29 1.29 6.83
CA ASP A 124 21.62 2.16 7.77
C ASP A 124 22.59 2.75 8.81
N ASP A 125 22.42 4.02 9.15
CA ASP A 125 23.21 4.72 10.17
C ASP A 125 22.58 4.59 11.57
N LYS A 126 21.34 4.11 11.65
CA LYS A 126 20.59 3.91 12.89
C LYS A 126 20.31 2.44 13.15
N ASP A 127 20.20 2.09 14.43
CA ASP A 127 19.70 0.79 14.87
C ASP A 127 18.17 0.86 14.99
N GLU A 128 17.50 0.81 13.83
CA GLU A 128 16.05 0.91 13.70
C GLU A 128 15.48 -0.21 12.81
N PRO A 129 14.15 -0.47 12.85
CA PRO A 129 13.52 -1.31 11.86
C PRO A 129 13.82 -0.80 10.44
N LEU A 130 14.03 -1.71 9.50
CA LEU A 130 14.25 -1.33 8.10
C LEU A 130 13.11 -0.45 7.61
N ILE A 131 13.45 0.59 6.85
CA ILE A 131 12.51 1.48 6.19
C ILE A 131 12.51 1.20 4.68
N THR A 132 11.40 1.50 4.00
CA THR A 132 11.42 1.52 2.53
C THR A 132 12.23 2.72 2.07
N MET A 133 13.15 2.49 1.13
CA MET A 133 13.81 3.58 0.43
C MET A 133 12.84 4.15 -0.59
N ASP A 134 12.05 5.12 -0.14
CA ASP A 134 11.06 5.79 -0.98
C ASP A 134 11.70 6.92 -1.79
N ASN A 135 11.04 7.26 -2.89
CA ASN A 135 11.37 8.37 -3.74
C ASN A 135 10.76 9.67 -3.17
N PRO A 136 11.55 10.66 -2.74
CA PRO A 136 11.01 11.92 -2.25
C PRO A 136 10.24 12.68 -3.37
N GLU A 137 9.24 13.48 -2.98
CA GLU A 137 8.53 14.37 -3.92
C GLU A 137 9.47 15.40 -4.56
N GLU A 138 10.46 15.86 -3.80
CA GLU A 138 11.59 16.68 -4.27
C GLU A 138 12.80 15.78 -4.59
N GLY A 139 13.31 15.83 -5.83
CA GLY A 139 14.46 14.99 -6.24
C GLY A 139 14.11 13.81 -7.15
N LYS A 140 13.05 13.93 -7.96
CA LYS A 140 12.71 12.99 -9.05
C LYS A 140 13.77 12.91 -10.16
N GLU A 141 14.79 13.76 -10.12
CA GLU A 141 15.90 13.69 -11.08
C GLU A 141 16.50 12.28 -11.01
N HIS A 142 16.49 11.61 -12.16
CA HIS A 142 17.10 10.30 -12.43
C HIS A 142 16.32 9.05 -12.05
N VAL A 143 15.20 9.13 -11.31
CA VAL A 143 14.49 7.93 -10.81
C VAL A 143 14.07 6.99 -11.94
N GLU A 144 13.54 7.54 -13.02
CA GLU A 144 13.12 6.78 -14.23
C GLU A 144 14.29 6.09 -14.96
N ASN A 145 15.52 6.54 -14.73
CA ASN A 145 16.72 6.03 -15.38
C ASN A 145 17.57 5.12 -14.48
N ILE A 146 17.19 4.92 -13.21
CA ILE A 146 17.86 3.94 -12.34
C ILE A 146 17.34 2.56 -12.71
N THR A 147 18.27 1.67 -13.04
CA THR A 147 18.02 0.30 -13.53
C THR A 147 18.65 -0.77 -12.63
N ILE A 148 19.46 -0.37 -11.65
CA ILE A 148 20.14 -1.28 -10.73
C ILE A 148 19.37 -1.42 -9.41
N PRO A 149 19.26 -2.64 -8.87
CA PRO A 149 18.59 -2.86 -7.60
C PRO A 149 19.34 -2.18 -6.46
N SER A 150 18.59 -1.50 -5.60
CA SER A 150 19.10 -0.85 -4.40
C SER A 150 18.43 -1.48 -3.18
N VAL A 151 19.22 -1.88 -2.20
CA VAL A 151 18.70 -2.46 -0.94
C VAL A 151 19.27 -1.75 0.28
N LEU A 152 18.42 -1.53 1.28
CA LEU A 152 18.81 -1.06 2.60
C LEU A 152 19.07 -2.26 3.50
N ILE A 153 20.21 -2.24 4.19
CA ILE A 153 20.58 -3.26 5.17
C ILE A 153 20.76 -2.64 6.56
N LYS A 154 20.42 -3.43 7.58
CA LYS A 154 20.59 -3.05 8.98
C LYS A 154 22.04 -2.68 9.28
N LYS A 155 22.21 -1.71 10.18
CA LYS A 155 23.51 -1.24 10.66
C LYS A 155 24.42 -2.39 11.12
N GLU A 156 23.88 -3.34 11.88
CA GLU A 156 24.65 -4.48 12.42
C GLU A 156 25.34 -5.31 11.32
N LEU A 157 24.61 -5.63 10.24
CA LEU A 157 25.17 -6.35 9.10
C LEU A 157 26.14 -5.47 8.32
N GLY A 158 25.75 -4.23 8.05
CA GLY A 158 26.56 -3.29 7.30
C GLY A 158 27.93 -3.03 7.93
N ASP A 159 27.99 -2.90 9.25
CA ASP A 159 29.27 -2.73 9.97
C ASP A 159 30.19 -3.94 9.84
N LYS A 160 29.63 -5.16 9.87
CA LYS A 160 30.38 -6.41 9.63
C LYS A 160 30.92 -6.48 8.19
N LEU A 161 30.09 -6.13 7.21
CA LEU A 161 30.49 -6.08 5.81
C LEU A 161 31.57 -5.01 5.55
N LYS A 162 31.44 -3.80 6.11
CA LYS A 162 32.46 -2.75 6.00
C LYS A 162 33.80 -3.22 6.54
N LYS A 163 33.81 -3.82 7.74
CA LYS A 163 35.04 -4.34 8.36
C LYS A 163 35.71 -5.41 7.51
N SER A 164 34.93 -6.33 6.96
CA SER A 164 35.44 -7.39 6.07
C SER A 164 35.95 -6.83 4.74
N ALA A 165 35.28 -5.84 4.16
CA ALA A 165 35.75 -5.13 2.97
C ALA A 165 37.07 -4.38 3.21
N GLU A 166 37.22 -3.74 4.38
CA GLU A 166 38.45 -3.04 4.77
C GLU A 166 39.62 -4.00 5.00
N ASN A 167 39.35 -5.24 5.43
CA ASN A 167 40.34 -6.32 5.52
C ASN A 167 40.69 -6.96 4.17
N ALA A 168 40.09 -6.49 3.07
CA ALA A 168 40.22 -7.04 1.72
C ALA A 168 39.75 -8.50 1.59
N ASP A 169 38.79 -8.92 2.41
CA ASP A 169 38.13 -10.21 2.25
C ASP A 169 37.26 -10.23 0.99
N MET A 170 37.12 -11.41 0.39
CA MET A 170 36.20 -11.59 -0.74
C MET A 170 34.75 -11.64 -0.25
N LEU A 171 34.09 -10.48 -0.27
CA LEU A 171 32.66 -10.38 0.01
C LEU A 171 31.85 -10.78 -1.22
N SER A 172 30.97 -11.77 -1.06
CA SER A 172 30.05 -12.16 -2.12
C SER A 172 28.63 -12.25 -1.58
N VAL A 173 27.69 -11.61 -2.27
CA VAL A 173 26.29 -11.48 -1.85
C VAL A 173 25.37 -11.88 -2.98
N LEU A 174 24.36 -12.67 -2.65
CA LEU A 174 23.23 -12.99 -3.50
C LEU A 174 22.02 -12.18 -3.02
N LEU A 175 21.53 -11.30 -3.90
CA LEU A 175 20.23 -10.66 -3.74
C LEU A 175 19.18 -11.59 -4.33
N ASP A 176 18.17 -11.92 -3.53
CA ASP A 176 17.05 -12.77 -3.95
C ASP A 176 15.74 -12.05 -3.67
N TRP A 177 15.06 -11.64 -4.74
CA TRP A 177 13.77 -10.96 -4.69
C TRP A 177 12.66 -11.78 -5.36
N ARG A 178 12.85 -13.10 -5.46
CA ARG A 178 11.81 -14.01 -5.95
C ARG A 178 10.60 -14.06 -5.03
N GLU A 179 10.80 -13.82 -3.74
CA GLU A 179 9.73 -13.78 -2.72
C GLU A 179 9.05 -12.39 -2.63
N SER A 180 9.71 -11.33 -3.12
CA SER A 180 9.20 -9.94 -3.14
C SER A 180 8.14 -9.69 -4.20
N LEU A 181 8.03 -10.62 -5.14
CA LEU A 181 7.05 -10.63 -6.22
C LEU A 181 6.34 -11.98 -6.13
N PRO A 182 5.36 -12.14 -5.22
CA PRO A 182 4.58 -13.37 -5.12
C PRO A 182 3.79 -13.56 -6.41
N HIS A 183 4.36 -14.28 -7.38
CA HIS A 183 3.65 -14.62 -8.61
C HIS A 183 3.86 -16.10 -8.95
N PRO A 184 2.92 -16.98 -8.60
CA PRO A 184 2.78 -18.25 -9.31
C PRO A 184 2.36 -18.08 -10.79
N ASP A 185 1.85 -16.89 -11.20
CA ASP A 185 1.19 -16.70 -12.51
C ASP A 185 1.37 -15.31 -13.20
N GLU A 186 2.44 -14.56 -12.90
CA GLU A 186 2.79 -13.26 -13.54
C GLU A 186 1.71 -12.15 -13.48
N ARG A 187 0.73 -12.23 -12.55
CA ARG A 187 -0.36 -11.27 -12.38
C ARG A 187 -0.22 -10.45 -11.09
N VAL A 188 -0.37 -9.13 -11.18
CA VAL A 188 -0.40 -8.23 -10.00
C VAL A 188 -1.79 -8.24 -9.36
N GLU A 189 -1.87 -8.64 -8.11
CA GLU A 189 -3.10 -8.61 -7.31
C GLU A 189 -3.09 -7.35 -6.44
N TYR A 190 -4.15 -6.55 -6.51
CA TYR A 190 -4.26 -5.33 -5.71
C TYR A 190 -5.68 -5.10 -5.20
N GLU A 191 -5.77 -4.46 -4.04
CA GLU A 191 -7.03 -4.07 -3.41
C GLU A 191 -7.24 -2.57 -3.55
N PHE A 192 -8.48 -2.16 -3.78
CA PHE A 192 -8.85 -0.75 -3.88
C PHE A 192 -9.92 -0.38 -2.85
N TRP A 193 -9.46 0.19 -1.74
CA TRP A 193 -10.30 0.66 -0.64
C TRP A 193 -10.91 2.03 -0.96
N THR A 194 -12.24 2.11 -1.00
CA THR A 194 -12.97 3.26 -1.54
C THR A 194 -14.31 3.50 -0.84
N ASN A 195 -15.02 4.56 -1.23
CA ASN A 195 -16.35 4.89 -0.68
C ASN A 195 -17.25 5.55 -1.75
N SER A 196 -18.55 5.26 -1.77
CA SER A 196 -19.48 5.89 -2.71
C SER A 196 -19.98 7.28 -2.29
N ASN A 197 -19.63 7.76 -1.10
CA ASN A 197 -19.91 9.13 -0.65
C ASN A 197 -19.24 10.16 -1.60
N ASP A 198 -19.97 11.18 -2.04
CA ASP A 198 -19.49 12.29 -2.87
C ASP A 198 -19.62 13.70 -2.23
N GLU A 199 -20.03 13.80 -0.96
CA GLU A 199 -20.21 15.07 -0.22
C GLU A 199 -19.17 15.35 0.87
N CYS A 200 -18.16 14.49 1.06
CA CYS A 200 -17.12 14.67 2.06
C CYS A 200 -16.04 15.73 1.69
N GLY A 201 -16.36 16.68 0.82
CA GLY A 201 -15.50 17.74 0.34
C GLY A 201 -14.31 17.24 -0.50
N SER A 202 -13.15 17.88 -0.33
CA SER A 202 -11.95 17.62 -1.16
C SER A 202 -11.47 16.16 -1.13
N LYS A 203 -11.76 15.41 -0.05
CA LYS A 203 -11.43 13.98 0.04
C LYS A 203 -12.21 13.17 -0.98
N CYS A 204 -13.51 13.43 -1.10
CA CYS A 204 -14.39 12.78 -2.06
C CYS A 204 -14.02 13.19 -3.49
N ASP A 205 -13.72 14.48 -3.71
CA ASP A 205 -13.26 14.98 -5.02
C ASP A 205 -11.98 14.26 -5.49
N MET A 206 -10.98 14.11 -4.63
CA MET A 206 -9.73 13.40 -4.95
C MET A 206 -9.97 11.94 -5.31
N GLN A 207 -10.85 11.26 -4.57
CA GLN A 207 -11.19 9.86 -4.82
C GLN A 207 -11.91 9.69 -6.17
N MET A 208 -12.84 10.60 -6.48
CA MET A 208 -13.55 10.60 -7.75
C MET A 208 -12.65 10.92 -8.94
N ASP A 209 -11.71 11.86 -8.77
CA ASP A 209 -10.70 12.17 -9.77
C ASP A 209 -9.75 10.99 -10.02
N PHE A 210 -9.40 10.24 -8.98
CA PHE A 210 -8.64 8.99 -9.12
C PHE A 210 -9.41 7.96 -9.96
N VAL A 211 -10.66 7.65 -9.60
CA VAL A 211 -11.49 6.71 -10.36
C VAL A 211 -11.61 7.14 -11.83
N ARG A 212 -11.86 8.43 -12.08
CA ARG A 212 -11.95 8.98 -13.44
C ARG A 212 -10.66 8.83 -14.23
N SER A 213 -9.52 9.13 -13.63
CA SER A 213 -8.21 9.12 -14.30
C SER A 213 -7.65 7.71 -14.48
N PHE A 214 -7.88 6.82 -13.50
CA PHE A 214 -7.31 5.48 -13.48
C PHE A 214 -8.16 4.44 -14.23
N ARG A 215 -9.49 4.65 -14.35
CA ARG A 215 -10.43 3.75 -15.04
C ARG A 215 -9.85 3.17 -16.34
N GLY A 216 -9.44 4.02 -17.29
CA GLY A 216 -8.95 3.55 -18.59
C GLY A 216 -7.74 2.63 -18.47
N THR A 217 -6.81 2.97 -17.57
CA THR A 217 -5.61 2.16 -17.29
C THR A 217 -5.98 0.83 -16.65
N ALA A 218 -6.81 0.84 -15.61
CA ALA A 218 -7.25 -0.36 -14.91
C ALA A 218 -7.92 -1.36 -15.87
N GLN A 219 -8.85 -0.88 -16.70
CA GLN A 219 -9.53 -1.73 -17.69
C GLN A 219 -8.56 -2.36 -18.70
N VAL A 220 -7.51 -1.64 -19.12
CA VAL A 220 -6.50 -2.18 -20.04
C VAL A 220 -5.65 -3.25 -19.37
N LEU A 221 -5.23 -3.02 -18.12
CA LEU A 221 -4.43 -3.97 -17.36
C LEU A 221 -5.20 -5.27 -17.09
N GLU A 222 -6.46 -5.15 -16.66
CA GLU A 222 -7.33 -6.29 -16.36
C GLU A 222 -7.71 -7.09 -17.61
N LYS A 223 -8.10 -6.42 -18.71
CA LYS A 223 -8.45 -7.10 -19.97
C LYS A 223 -7.26 -7.85 -20.58
N LYS A 224 -6.03 -7.42 -20.28
CA LYS A 224 -4.80 -8.10 -20.72
C LYS A 224 -4.30 -9.16 -19.73
N GLY A 225 -4.98 -9.33 -18.59
CA GLY A 225 -4.62 -10.30 -17.56
C GLY A 225 -3.40 -9.92 -16.73
N TYR A 226 -2.93 -8.67 -16.80
CA TYR A 226 -1.77 -8.23 -16.02
C TYR A 226 -2.11 -7.96 -14.56
N THR A 227 -3.38 -7.66 -14.28
CA THR A 227 -3.84 -7.36 -12.93
C THR A 227 -5.12 -8.11 -12.57
N GLN A 228 -5.29 -8.38 -11.29
CA GLN A 228 -6.56 -8.75 -10.68
C GLN A 228 -6.82 -7.79 -9.52
N PHE A 229 -7.91 -7.04 -9.63
CA PHE A 229 -8.28 -6.06 -8.62
C PHE A 229 -9.48 -6.53 -7.81
N VAL A 230 -9.57 -6.09 -6.56
CA VAL A 230 -10.75 -6.26 -5.71
C VAL A 230 -11.09 -4.92 -5.07
N PRO A 231 -12.28 -4.33 -5.33
CA PRO A 231 -12.72 -3.12 -4.66
C PRO A 231 -13.27 -3.45 -3.27
N HIS A 232 -12.89 -2.66 -2.28
CA HIS A 232 -13.31 -2.79 -0.89
C HIS A 232 -13.94 -1.50 -0.37
N TYR A 233 -14.87 -1.62 0.57
CA TYR A 233 -15.60 -0.49 1.13
C TYR A 233 -15.62 -0.57 2.65
N ILE A 234 -15.15 0.51 3.27
CA ILE A 234 -15.12 0.58 4.73
C ILE A 234 -16.55 0.70 5.26
N THR A 235 -16.94 -0.24 6.11
CA THR A 235 -18.17 -0.18 6.89
C THR A 235 -17.85 -0.22 8.39
N TRP A 236 -18.60 0.58 9.14
CA TRP A 236 -18.53 0.67 10.58
C TRP A 236 -19.65 -0.15 11.20
N TYR A 237 -19.70 -0.18 12.53
CA TYR A 237 -20.83 -0.73 13.27
C TYR A 237 -21.25 0.23 14.36
N CYS A 238 -22.51 0.11 14.76
CA CYS A 238 -23.09 0.83 15.86
C CYS A 238 -23.06 -0.06 17.10
N PRO A 239 -22.49 0.40 18.23
CA PRO A 239 -22.47 -0.40 19.45
C PRO A 239 -23.89 -0.75 19.92
N GLU A 240 -24.07 -1.97 20.44
CA GLU A 240 -25.38 -2.51 20.83
C GLU A 240 -26.20 -1.57 21.72
N THR A 241 -25.53 -0.85 22.63
CA THR A 241 -26.17 0.12 23.54
C THR A 241 -26.84 1.28 22.84
N PHE A 242 -26.46 1.58 21.59
CA PHE A 242 -26.94 2.73 20.82
C PHE A 242 -27.82 2.33 19.63
N VAL A 243 -28.12 1.04 19.43
CA VAL A 243 -28.93 0.55 18.29
C VAL A 243 -30.31 1.22 18.20
N SER A 244 -30.89 1.55 19.34
CA SER A 244 -32.21 2.21 19.40
C SER A 244 -32.16 3.73 19.16
N SER A 245 -30.97 4.34 19.18
CA SER A 245 -30.77 5.78 19.01
C SER A 245 -31.15 6.26 17.62
N LYS A 246 -31.49 7.55 17.50
CA LYS A 246 -31.82 8.16 16.20
C LYS A 246 -30.63 8.11 15.26
N GLN A 247 -29.43 8.40 15.77
CA GLN A 247 -28.18 8.43 15.02
C GLN A 247 -27.85 7.06 14.43
N CYS A 248 -27.96 5.99 15.22
CA CYS A 248 -27.70 4.65 14.73
C CYS A 248 -28.69 4.24 13.64
N LYS A 249 -29.98 4.56 13.83
CA LYS A 249 -31.03 4.25 12.85
C LYS A 249 -30.92 5.03 11.55
N SER A 250 -30.36 6.24 11.58
CA SER A 250 -30.11 6.99 10.35
C SER A 250 -28.85 6.49 9.64
N GLN A 251 -27.78 6.22 10.36
CA GLN A 251 -26.47 5.97 9.74
C GLN A 251 -26.19 4.51 9.39
N CYS A 252 -27.06 3.58 9.80
CA CYS A 252 -26.80 2.15 9.68
C CYS A 252 -27.95 1.38 9.06
N ILE A 253 -27.59 0.28 8.39
CA ILE A 253 -28.50 -0.78 7.96
C ILE A 253 -28.30 -2.03 8.82
N ASN A 254 -29.11 -3.06 8.59
CA ASN A 254 -29.09 -4.33 9.29
C ASN A 254 -29.07 -4.17 10.82
N HIS A 255 -29.90 -3.27 11.35
CA HIS A 255 -30.02 -2.97 12.78
C HIS A 255 -28.70 -2.55 13.46
N GLY A 256 -27.90 -1.72 12.80
CA GLY A 256 -26.68 -1.18 13.37
C GLY A 256 -25.42 -1.99 13.09
N ARG A 257 -25.52 -3.10 12.35
CA ARG A 257 -24.36 -3.94 12.02
C ARG A 257 -23.41 -3.29 11.02
N TYR A 258 -23.97 -2.54 10.07
CA TYR A 258 -23.22 -1.90 8.99
C TYR A 258 -23.61 -0.44 8.88
N CYS A 259 -22.63 0.45 9.02
CA CYS A 259 -22.83 1.89 9.12
C CYS A 259 -21.82 2.65 8.28
N ALA A 260 -22.19 3.85 7.85
CA ALA A 260 -21.25 4.82 7.31
C ALA A 260 -21.38 6.13 8.09
N PRO A 261 -20.32 6.97 8.13
CA PRO A 261 -20.45 8.33 8.61
C PRO A 261 -21.43 9.11 7.72
N ASP A 262 -22.06 10.10 8.34
CA ASP A 262 -22.93 11.04 7.66
C ASP A 262 -22.12 11.79 6.58
N PRO A 263 -22.62 11.89 5.33
CA PRO A 263 -21.79 12.29 4.19
C PRO A 263 -21.18 13.69 4.33
N GLU A 264 -21.98 14.64 4.78
CA GLU A 264 -21.66 16.04 5.05
C GLU A 264 -21.36 16.32 6.54
N GLN A 265 -21.44 15.29 7.39
CA GLN A 265 -21.30 15.40 8.85
C GLN A 265 -22.40 16.26 9.52
N ASP A 266 -23.59 16.30 8.92
CA ASP A 266 -24.75 17.01 9.43
C ASP A 266 -26.02 16.16 9.30
N PHE A 267 -26.40 15.52 10.41
CA PHE A 267 -27.60 14.68 10.54
C PHE A 267 -28.95 15.37 10.26
N SER A 268 -28.96 16.67 9.92
CA SER A 268 -30.18 17.44 9.64
C SER A 268 -30.39 17.73 8.16
N GLU A 269 -29.38 17.50 7.32
CA GLU A 269 -29.44 17.76 5.88
C GLU A 269 -29.00 16.54 5.06
N GLY A 270 -29.27 16.60 3.75
CA GLY A 270 -28.89 15.60 2.74
C GLY A 270 -29.25 14.14 3.03
N TYR A 271 -28.30 13.25 2.74
CA TYR A 271 -28.47 11.80 2.78
C TYR A 271 -27.89 11.24 4.06
N ASP A 272 -28.43 10.12 4.54
CA ASP A 272 -27.91 9.50 5.75
C ASP A 272 -26.79 8.50 5.42
N GLY A 273 -25.95 8.17 6.40
CA GLY A 273 -24.92 7.13 6.26
C GLY A 273 -25.47 5.77 5.82
N LYS A 274 -26.71 5.40 6.16
CA LYS A 274 -27.32 4.16 5.65
C LYS A 274 -27.43 4.15 4.12
N ASP A 275 -27.67 5.31 3.50
CA ASP A 275 -27.79 5.42 2.05
C ASP A 275 -26.42 5.15 1.41
N VAL A 276 -25.35 5.63 2.04
CA VAL A 276 -23.97 5.33 1.63
C VAL A 276 -23.66 3.84 1.75
N VAL A 277 -24.06 3.18 2.85
CA VAL A 277 -23.86 1.73 2.99
C VAL A 277 -24.61 0.96 1.91
N VAL A 278 -25.85 1.35 1.61
CA VAL A 278 -26.64 0.73 0.54
C VAL A 278 -25.95 0.90 -0.81
N GLN A 279 -25.44 2.09 -1.13
CA GLN A 279 -24.75 2.30 -2.41
C GLN A 279 -23.41 1.55 -2.47
N ASN A 280 -22.63 1.55 -1.39
CA ASN A 280 -21.41 0.72 -1.28
C ASN A 280 -21.72 -0.76 -1.56
N LEU A 281 -22.77 -1.29 -0.96
CA LEU A 281 -23.23 -2.66 -1.18
C LEU A 281 -23.63 -2.92 -2.65
N HIS A 282 -24.32 -1.98 -3.30
CA HIS A 282 -24.59 -2.09 -4.74
C HIS A 282 -23.30 -2.16 -5.56
N GLN A 283 -22.30 -1.32 -5.24
CA GLN A 283 -21.04 -1.31 -5.99
C GLN A 283 -20.26 -2.62 -5.80
N ILE A 284 -20.22 -3.18 -4.59
CA ILE A 284 -19.60 -4.50 -4.33
C ILE A 284 -20.34 -5.60 -5.10
N CYS A 285 -21.67 -5.59 -5.08
CA CYS A 285 -22.47 -6.57 -5.80
C CYS A 285 -22.33 -6.45 -7.31
N VAL A 286 -22.19 -5.23 -7.85
CA VAL A 286 -21.83 -5.01 -9.26
C VAL A 286 -20.49 -5.66 -9.58
N PHE A 287 -19.46 -5.46 -8.73
CA PHE A 287 -18.17 -6.12 -8.93
C PHE A 287 -18.29 -7.63 -8.91
N LYS A 288 -18.97 -8.20 -7.91
CA LYS A 288 -19.17 -9.66 -7.77
C LYS A 288 -19.81 -10.26 -9.02
N ILE A 289 -20.94 -9.70 -9.46
CA ILE A 289 -21.66 -10.20 -10.64
C ILE A 289 -20.86 -9.97 -11.92
N ALA A 290 -20.18 -8.84 -12.07
CA ALA A 290 -19.32 -8.58 -13.22
C ALA A 290 -18.14 -9.56 -13.27
N ASN A 291 -17.54 -9.87 -12.12
CA ASN A 291 -16.44 -10.82 -11.99
C ASN A 291 -16.87 -12.26 -12.32
N GLU A 292 -18.06 -12.69 -11.88
CA GLU A 292 -18.64 -13.99 -12.27
C GLU A 292 -18.82 -14.15 -13.80
N THR A 293 -18.99 -13.03 -14.51
CA THR A 293 -19.07 -13.03 -15.99
C THR A 293 -17.72 -12.87 -16.69
N GLY A 294 -16.60 -12.84 -15.93
CA GLY A 294 -15.25 -12.64 -16.43
C GLY A 294 -14.98 -11.21 -16.93
N LYS A 295 -15.74 -10.23 -16.44
CA LYS A 295 -15.63 -8.81 -16.83
C LYS A 295 -15.55 -7.86 -15.62
N PRO A 296 -14.64 -8.09 -14.65
CA PRO A 296 -14.54 -7.28 -13.44
C PRO A 296 -14.36 -5.77 -13.73
N TRP A 297 -13.73 -5.43 -14.87
CA TRP A 297 -13.53 -4.06 -15.32
C TRP A 297 -14.80 -3.23 -15.57
N LEU A 298 -15.99 -3.87 -15.64
CA LEU A 298 -17.27 -3.17 -15.73
C LEU A 298 -17.61 -2.42 -14.44
N TRP A 299 -17.03 -2.81 -13.31
CA TRP A 299 -17.17 -2.06 -12.06
C TRP A 299 -16.62 -0.64 -12.20
N TRP A 300 -15.48 -0.45 -12.89
CA TRP A 300 -14.92 0.89 -13.15
C TRP A 300 -15.87 1.77 -13.98
N ASP A 301 -16.60 1.17 -14.93
CA ASP A 301 -17.63 1.88 -15.69
C ASP A 301 -18.81 2.26 -14.78
N TYR A 302 -19.24 1.34 -13.92
CA TYR A 302 -20.32 1.56 -12.98
C TYR A 302 -20.02 2.69 -11.99
N VAL A 303 -18.90 2.63 -11.28
CA VAL A 303 -18.61 3.66 -10.25
C VAL A 303 -18.38 5.04 -10.86
N HIS A 304 -17.82 5.09 -12.07
CA HIS A 304 -17.68 6.33 -12.82
C HIS A 304 -19.03 6.90 -13.25
N ASP A 305 -19.88 6.08 -13.88
CA ASP A 305 -21.19 6.52 -14.37
C ASP A 305 -22.15 6.84 -13.22
N PHE A 306 -22.08 6.09 -12.11
CA PHE A 306 -22.86 6.33 -10.91
C PHE A 306 -22.55 7.72 -10.33
N ALA A 307 -21.26 8.05 -10.13
CA ALA A 307 -20.91 9.35 -9.58
C ALA A 307 -21.26 10.54 -10.50
N LEU A 308 -21.31 10.32 -11.82
CA LEU A 308 -21.74 11.35 -12.77
C LEU A 308 -23.26 11.52 -12.83
N ARG A 309 -24.02 10.42 -12.70
CA ARG A 309 -25.47 10.39 -12.94
C ARG A 309 -26.30 10.47 -11.66
N CYS A 310 -25.75 10.02 -10.53
CA CYS A 310 -26.42 9.90 -9.25
C CYS A 310 -25.82 10.78 -8.13
N PRO A 311 -25.45 12.05 -8.38
CA PRO A 311 -24.79 12.86 -7.35
C PRO A 311 -25.75 13.22 -6.22
N MET A 312 -25.22 13.29 -4.99
CA MET A 312 -26.00 13.72 -3.81
C MET A 312 -26.52 15.15 -3.95
N LYS A 313 -25.72 16.09 -4.49
CA LYS A 313 -26.13 17.49 -4.77
C LYS A 313 -27.43 17.61 -5.57
N ASP A 314 -27.64 16.70 -6.52
CA ASP A 314 -28.83 16.70 -7.37
C ASP A 314 -30.00 15.90 -6.76
N LYS A 315 -29.84 15.35 -5.55
CA LYS A 315 -30.78 14.44 -4.90
C LYS A 315 -31.09 13.19 -5.74
N LYS A 316 -30.06 12.66 -6.40
CA LYS A 316 -30.14 11.46 -7.24
C LYS A 316 -29.44 10.24 -6.65
N TYR A 317 -28.95 10.34 -5.41
CA TYR A 317 -28.26 9.25 -4.72
C TYR A 317 -29.26 8.22 -4.20
N THR A 318 -29.92 7.49 -5.11
CA THR A 318 -31.01 6.56 -4.78
C THR A 318 -30.81 5.20 -5.43
N PRO A 319 -31.44 4.12 -4.92
CA PRO A 319 -31.41 2.80 -5.55
C PRO A 319 -31.89 2.82 -7.00
N GLU A 320 -32.90 3.64 -7.33
CA GLU A 320 -33.43 3.75 -8.69
C GLU A 320 -32.38 4.29 -9.67
N CYS A 321 -31.62 5.31 -9.25
CA CYS A 321 -30.54 5.84 -10.07
C CYS A 321 -29.43 4.80 -10.28
N ALA A 322 -29.06 4.07 -9.22
CA ALA A 322 -28.12 2.94 -9.33
C ALA A 322 -28.62 1.87 -10.31
N HIS A 323 -29.91 1.50 -10.23
CA HIS A 323 -30.52 0.53 -11.14
C HIS A 323 -30.47 0.96 -12.60
N ASP A 324 -30.66 2.25 -12.88
CA ASP A 324 -30.58 2.78 -14.25
C ASP A 324 -29.14 2.74 -14.79
N VAL A 325 -28.14 3.02 -13.95
CA VAL A 325 -26.72 2.85 -14.31
C VAL A 325 -26.42 1.38 -14.60
N ILE A 326 -26.82 0.46 -13.71
CA ILE A 326 -26.66 -0.99 -13.86
C ILE A 326 -27.23 -1.47 -15.20
N LYS A 327 -28.48 -1.11 -15.50
CA LYS A 327 -29.14 -1.47 -16.77
C LYS A 327 -28.41 -0.90 -17.97
N SER A 328 -27.92 0.35 -17.88
CA SER A 328 -27.21 1.00 -18.99
C SER A 328 -25.90 0.30 -19.35
N LEU A 329 -25.29 -0.41 -18.40
CA LEU A 329 -24.09 -1.22 -18.60
C LEU A 329 -24.39 -2.66 -19.01
N GLY A 330 -25.67 -3.04 -19.14
CA GLY A 330 -26.10 -4.38 -19.52
C GLY A 330 -25.87 -5.43 -18.43
N LEU A 331 -25.76 -5.02 -17.16
CA LEU A 331 -25.62 -5.92 -16.02
C LEU A 331 -26.99 -6.45 -15.56
N ASP A 332 -27.00 -7.66 -15.01
CA ASP A 332 -28.21 -8.35 -14.53
C ASP A 332 -28.67 -7.77 -13.19
N LEU A 333 -29.67 -6.89 -13.25
CA LEU A 333 -30.22 -6.23 -12.08
C LEU A 333 -30.84 -7.20 -11.07
N GLU A 334 -31.46 -8.29 -11.51
CA GLU A 334 -32.07 -9.26 -10.60
C GLU A 334 -31.00 -9.97 -9.77
N LYS A 335 -29.88 -10.35 -10.39
CA LYS A 335 -28.73 -10.93 -9.68
C LYS A 335 -28.09 -9.95 -8.71
N ILE A 336 -27.95 -8.68 -9.10
CA ILE A 336 -27.39 -7.65 -8.22
C ILE A 336 -28.31 -7.42 -7.02
N ASN A 337 -29.61 -7.26 -7.22
CA ASN A 337 -30.57 -7.10 -6.13
C ASN A 337 -30.59 -8.31 -5.18
N LYS A 338 -30.46 -9.53 -5.73
CA LYS A 338 -30.30 -10.73 -4.91
C LYS A 338 -29.01 -10.72 -4.09
N CYS A 339 -27.92 -10.17 -4.62
CA CYS A 339 -26.66 -10.01 -3.89
C CYS A 339 -26.78 -8.94 -2.78
N VAL A 340 -27.46 -7.82 -3.05
CA VAL A 340 -27.70 -6.77 -2.05
C VAL A 340 -28.55 -7.31 -0.90
N GLY A 341 -29.59 -8.10 -1.19
CA GLY A 341 -30.49 -8.64 -0.19
C GLY A 341 -31.41 -7.56 0.41
N ASP A 342 -31.86 -7.77 1.64
CA ASP A 342 -32.71 -6.82 2.38
C ASP A 342 -31.86 -5.99 3.36
N PRO A 343 -31.64 -4.69 3.10
CA PRO A 343 -30.88 -3.82 4.01
C PRO A 343 -31.58 -3.60 5.37
N ASP A 344 -32.89 -3.78 5.45
CA ASP A 344 -33.65 -3.57 6.69
C ASP A 344 -33.70 -4.82 7.57
N ALA A 345 -33.24 -5.97 7.06
CA ALA A 345 -33.27 -7.23 7.78
C ALA A 345 -32.40 -7.21 9.04
N ASN A 346 -32.88 -7.84 10.13
CA ASN A 346 -32.12 -7.96 11.36
C ASN A 346 -31.17 -9.17 11.35
N GLU A 347 -30.38 -9.32 10.29
CA GLU A 347 -29.45 -10.43 10.09
C GLU A 347 -28.13 -9.95 9.50
N ASP A 348 -27.13 -10.83 9.47
CA ASP A 348 -25.84 -10.52 8.86
C ASP A 348 -25.99 -10.47 7.33
N ASN A 349 -25.42 -9.44 6.72
CA ASN A 349 -25.26 -9.39 5.27
C ASN A 349 -23.89 -10.01 4.93
N GLU A 350 -23.89 -11.13 4.20
CA GLU A 350 -22.65 -11.88 3.91
C GLU A 350 -21.59 -11.01 3.22
N ILE A 351 -21.99 -10.08 2.35
CA ILE A 351 -21.08 -9.20 1.62
C ILE A 351 -20.44 -8.19 2.58
N LEU A 352 -21.26 -7.45 3.34
CA LEU A 352 -20.74 -6.43 4.25
C LEU A 352 -20.00 -7.01 5.45
N LYS A 353 -20.34 -8.23 5.87
CA LYS A 353 -19.58 -8.97 6.87
C LYS A 353 -18.17 -9.29 6.37
N ALA A 354 -18.04 -9.75 5.12
CA ALA A 354 -16.73 -10.00 4.52
C ALA A 354 -15.87 -8.72 4.43
N GLU A 355 -16.48 -7.56 4.16
CA GLU A 355 -15.78 -6.28 4.20
C GLU A 355 -15.28 -5.94 5.62
N GLN A 356 -16.10 -6.13 6.66
CA GLN A 356 -15.66 -5.93 8.05
C GLN A 356 -14.50 -6.85 8.44
N ASP A 357 -14.57 -8.13 8.02
CA ASP A 357 -13.51 -9.11 8.30
C ASP A 357 -12.20 -8.76 7.56
N ALA A 358 -12.28 -8.16 6.37
CA ALA A 358 -11.13 -7.73 5.57
C ALA A 358 -10.46 -6.43 6.07
N GLN A 359 -11.19 -5.61 6.85
CA GLN A 359 -10.69 -4.32 7.38
C GLN A 359 -9.64 -4.45 8.52
N VAL A 360 -9.32 -5.66 8.98
CA VAL A 360 -8.58 -5.94 10.24
C VAL A 360 -7.07 -6.03 10.07
#